data_AF-A0A9N8L460-F1
#
_entry.id   AF-A0A9N8L460-F1
#
_cell.length_a   1.000
_cell.length_b   1.000
_cell.length_c   1.000
_cell.angle_alpha   90.00
_cell.angle_beta   90.00
_cell.angle_gamma   90.00
#
_symmetry.space_group_name_H-M   'P 1'
#
loop_
_entity.id
_entity.type
_entity.pdbx_description
1 polymer ?
#
loop_
_entity_poly.entity_id
_entity_poly.type
_entity_poly.pdbx_seq_one_letter_code
_entity_poly.pdbx_strand_id
1 'polypeptide(L)'
;MAWPPPHWPCGGEEAWPYRCVGKIRYQRCVLGLWSKPGYRQRTRSCEDARYIHVNFVLLAEVKHFEKDLQSEIETHRDVYASLTGTGRRLLGSLSSQEDAVMLQRRLDEMNQRWHHLKSKSMAIRNRLESNAEHWSALLLSLRELTEWVIRKETELNALAPPRGDLPALLQQQDDHRAFRRQLEDKRPVVESNLLSGRQYIANEPPLSDTSDTEAGRDNEGDSRGYRSAEEQARELARSIRREVAKLADKWNTLVDRSDAWGRCLDDAVQDINKQSYPAYTISTRRNVCEDTPRRRATVPMMHGAGEG
;
A
#
# COMPACT_ATOMS: atom_id res chain seq x y z
N MET A 1 44.09 19.12 19.81
CA MET A 1 43.07 18.66 20.78
C MET A 1 42.33 17.48 20.14
N ALA A 2 42.81 16.27 20.41
CA ALA A 2 42.15 15.03 20.04
C ALA A 2 41.38 14.55 21.27
N TRP A 3 40.09 14.29 21.12
CA TRP A 3 39.25 13.74 22.19
C TRP A 3 39.56 12.24 22.36
N PRO A 4 39.59 11.70 23.59
CA PRO A 4 39.88 10.29 23.80
C PRO A 4 38.65 9.42 23.44
N PRO A 5 38.86 8.16 23.05
CA PRO A 5 37.75 7.24 22.81
C PRO A 5 37.11 6.81 24.13
N PRO A 6 35.77 6.62 24.20
CA PRO A 6 35.12 6.16 25.41
C PRO A 6 35.37 4.67 25.63
N HIS A 7 35.89 4.32 26.80
CA HIS A 7 35.89 2.95 27.33
C HIS A 7 34.46 2.54 27.68
N TRP A 8 34.05 1.36 27.24
CA TRP A 8 32.82 0.69 27.70
C TRP A 8 33.21 -0.61 28.42
N PRO A 9 32.65 -0.90 29.61
CA PRO A 9 32.93 -2.13 30.31
C PRO A 9 32.22 -3.31 29.61
N CYS A 10 32.97 -4.39 29.39
CA CYS A 10 32.42 -5.67 28.97
C CYS A 10 31.62 -6.30 30.12
N GLY A 11 30.42 -6.79 29.84
CA GLY A 11 29.68 -7.70 30.71
C GLY A 11 28.19 -7.76 30.40
N GLY A 12 27.73 -8.87 29.82
CA GLY A 12 26.32 -9.23 29.70
C GLY A 12 25.82 -9.38 28.26
N GLU A 13 25.52 -10.62 27.87
CA GLU A 13 24.76 -10.97 26.67
C GLU A 13 23.39 -10.27 26.70
N GLU A 14 23.21 -9.20 25.91
CA GLU A 14 21.93 -8.63 25.44
C GLU A 14 22.18 -7.26 24.79
N ALA A 15 22.81 -7.23 23.61
CA ALA A 15 23.18 -5.98 22.93
C ALA A 15 22.75 -5.94 21.46
N TRP A 16 21.46 -6.18 21.19
CA TRP A 16 20.82 -5.85 19.91
C TRP A 16 19.46 -5.21 20.20
N PRO A 17 19.37 -3.85 20.27
CA PRO A 17 18.80 -3.09 19.14
C PRO A 17 19.35 -1.65 18.94
N TYR A 18 20.41 -1.23 19.65
CA TYR A 18 20.84 0.18 19.64
C TYR A 18 21.71 0.60 18.44
N ARG A 19 22.36 -0.37 17.76
CA ARG A 19 23.20 -0.09 16.58
C ARG A 19 22.38 0.24 15.32
N CYS A 20 21.11 -0.17 15.28
CA CYS A 20 20.18 0.17 14.19
C CYS A 20 19.64 1.61 14.31
N VAL A 21 19.50 2.14 15.53
CA VAL A 21 18.92 3.48 15.75
C VAL A 21 19.80 4.60 15.20
N GLY A 22 21.12 4.44 15.27
CA GLY A 22 22.10 5.40 14.71
C GLY A 22 22.10 5.45 13.18
N LYS A 23 22.01 4.30 12.50
CA LYS A 23 21.96 4.22 11.02
C LYS A 23 20.61 4.70 10.45
N ILE A 24 19.50 4.44 11.15
CA ILE A 24 18.17 4.96 10.80
C ILE A 24 18.14 6.50 10.83
N ARG A 25 18.92 7.14 11.70
CA ARG A 25 19.00 8.61 11.79
C ARG A 25 19.74 9.23 10.58
N TYR A 26 20.74 8.53 10.04
CA TYR A 26 21.51 9.00 8.88
C TYR A 26 20.74 8.83 7.55
N GLN A 27 19.95 7.76 7.40
CA GLN A 27 19.13 7.54 6.20
C GLN A 27 17.83 8.36 6.14
N ARG A 28 17.35 8.88 7.28
CA ARG A 28 16.18 9.78 7.31
C ARG A 28 16.41 11.12 6.58
N CYS A 29 17.67 11.53 6.39
CA CYS A 29 18.05 12.67 5.53
C CYS A 29 18.09 12.32 4.04
N VAL A 30 18.42 11.07 3.68
CA VAL A 30 18.62 10.67 2.27
C VAL A 30 17.29 10.46 1.54
N LEU A 31 16.22 10.09 2.26
CA LEU A 31 14.88 9.84 1.71
C LEU A 31 13.90 11.04 1.83
N GLY A 32 14.38 12.24 2.18
CA GLY A 32 13.51 13.43 2.26
C GLY A 32 12.40 13.37 3.33
N LEU A 33 12.45 12.38 4.21
CA LEU A 33 11.49 12.17 5.29
C LEU A 33 11.83 13.06 6.49
N TRP A 34 11.70 14.38 6.29
CA TRP A 34 10.92 15.31 7.13
C TRP A 34 11.39 16.77 6.97
N SER A 35 10.47 17.62 6.53
CA SER A 35 10.24 18.91 7.18
C SER A 35 8.80 19.37 6.95
N LYS A 36 7.87 18.86 7.77
CA LYS A 36 6.62 19.57 8.08
C LYS A 36 6.47 19.65 9.59
N PRO A 37 6.37 20.85 10.19
CA PRO A 37 6.26 21.01 11.63
C PRO A 37 4.86 20.57 12.07
N GLY A 38 4.77 19.54 12.92
CA GLY A 38 3.51 19.10 13.52
C GLY A 38 3.43 17.60 13.85
N TYR A 39 4.24 16.75 13.21
CA TYR A 39 4.22 15.32 13.54
C TYR A 39 4.99 15.07 14.85
N ARG A 40 4.28 14.78 15.94
CA ARG A 40 4.86 14.25 17.17
C ARG A 40 4.85 12.72 17.05
N GLN A 41 6.03 12.12 17.03
CA GLN A 41 6.26 10.67 16.91
C GLN A 41 5.42 9.90 17.94
N ARG A 42 4.51 9.04 17.48
CA ARG A 42 3.87 8.01 18.32
C ARG A 42 4.08 6.65 17.68
N THR A 43 4.74 5.79 18.46
CA THR A 43 4.86 4.32 18.33
C THR A 43 5.49 3.80 17.02
N ARG A 44 6.77 3.41 17.09
CA ARG A 44 7.35 2.43 16.14
C ARG A 44 6.62 1.11 16.37
N SER A 45 5.60 0.82 15.57
CA SER A 45 4.90 -0.47 15.61
C SER A 45 5.87 -1.59 15.17
N CYS A 46 5.68 -2.83 15.61
CA CYS A 46 6.41 -4.00 15.06
C CYS A 46 6.28 -4.09 13.53
N GLU A 47 5.19 -3.56 12.97
CA GLU A 47 4.95 -3.47 11.53
C GLU A 47 5.88 -2.46 10.84
N ASP A 48 6.24 -1.36 11.50
CA ASP A 48 7.21 -0.39 10.97
C ASP A 48 8.62 -0.97 10.98
N ALA A 49 8.98 -1.66 12.06
CA ALA A 49 10.25 -2.36 12.14
C ALA A 49 10.37 -3.42 11.04
N ARG A 50 9.30 -4.20 10.81
CA ARG A 50 9.28 -5.24 9.79
C ARG A 50 9.45 -4.69 8.38
N TYR A 51 8.75 -3.62 8.02
CA TYR A 51 8.91 -3.00 6.70
C TYR A 51 10.27 -2.38 6.49
N ILE A 52 10.78 -1.64 7.48
CA ILE A 52 12.11 -1.02 7.36
C ILE A 52 13.13 -2.13 7.14
N HIS A 53 12.99 -3.24 7.87
CA HIS A 53 13.85 -4.40 7.70
C HIS A 53 13.71 -5.04 6.31
N VAL A 54 12.49 -5.37 5.87
CA VAL A 54 12.23 -6.03 4.57
C VAL A 54 12.71 -5.15 3.41
N ASN A 55 12.30 -3.88 3.37
CA ASN A 55 12.70 -2.96 2.31
C ASN A 55 14.23 -2.72 2.31
N PHE A 56 14.85 -2.52 3.49
CA PHE A 56 16.29 -2.33 3.58
C PHE A 56 17.09 -3.55 3.13
N VAL A 57 16.73 -4.76 3.61
CA VAL A 57 17.42 -6.00 3.26
C VAL A 57 17.32 -6.26 1.77
N LEU A 58 16.13 -6.12 1.18
CA LEU A 58 15.91 -6.36 -0.25
C LEU A 58 16.64 -5.34 -1.13
N LEU A 59 16.59 -4.06 -0.80
CA LEU A 59 17.34 -3.04 -1.55
C LEU A 59 18.85 -3.27 -1.45
N ALA A 60 19.34 -3.72 -0.30
CA ALA A 60 20.76 -4.03 -0.14
C ALA A 60 21.17 -5.24 -0.98
N GLU A 61 20.34 -6.29 -1.02
CA GLU A 61 20.57 -7.49 -1.84
C GLU A 61 20.61 -7.15 -3.33
N VAL A 62 19.61 -6.42 -3.83
CA VAL A 62 19.55 -6.00 -5.24
C VAL A 62 20.80 -5.20 -5.61
N LYS A 63 21.18 -4.23 -4.78
CA LYS A 63 22.40 -3.42 -5.00
C LYS A 63 23.68 -4.26 -4.97
N HIS A 64 23.74 -5.27 -4.12
CA HIS A 64 24.90 -6.17 -4.07
C HIS A 64 24.99 -6.96 -5.37
N PHE A 65 23.89 -7.55 -5.82
CA PHE A 65 23.84 -8.32 -7.06
C PHE A 65 24.21 -7.47 -8.29
N GLU A 66 23.71 -6.23 -8.38
CA GLU A 66 24.09 -5.31 -9.45
C GLU A 66 25.59 -4.98 -9.46
N LYS A 67 26.18 -4.82 -8.27
CA LYS A 67 27.62 -4.58 -8.12
C LYS A 67 28.43 -5.81 -8.50
N ASP A 68 27.97 -7.00 -8.15
CA ASP A 68 28.64 -8.26 -8.48
C ASP A 68 28.64 -8.49 -9.98
N LEU A 69 27.49 -8.29 -10.65
CA LEU A 69 27.39 -8.33 -12.11
C LEU A 69 28.35 -7.35 -12.78
N GLN A 70 28.47 -6.13 -12.23
CA GLN A 70 29.39 -5.12 -12.77
C GLN A 70 30.85 -5.55 -12.56
N SER A 71 31.19 -6.07 -11.38
CA SER A 71 32.53 -6.57 -11.08
C SER A 71 32.94 -7.72 -11.99
N GLU A 72 32.03 -8.65 -12.28
CA GLU A 72 32.30 -9.80 -13.16
C GLU A 72 32.54 -9.34 -14.62
N ILE A 73 31.81 -8.34 -15.11
CA ILE A 73 32.10 -7.73 -16.41
C ILE A 73 33.48 -7.04 -16.39
N GLU A 74 33.85 -6.41 -15.29
CA GLU A 74 35.13 -5.70 -15.17
C GLU A 74 36.33 -6.66 -15.09
N THR A 75 36.23 -7.79 -14.37
CA THR A 75 37.31 -8.78 -14.29
C THR A 75 37.65 -9.40 -15.65
N HIS A 76 36.65 -9.63 -16.49
CA HIS A 76 36.87 -10.19 -17.83
C HIS A 76 37.24 -9.15 -18.89
N ARG A 77 37.11 -7.85 -18.58
CA ARG A 77 37.42 -6.76 -19.51
C ARG A 77 38.88 -6.76 -19.94
N ASP A 78 39.80 -6.97 -19.00
CA ASP A 78 41.24 -6.92 -19.27
C ASP A 78 41.71 -8.13 -20.07
N VAL A 79 41.14 -9.31 -19.78
CA VAL A 79 41.36 -10.53 -20.56
C VAL A 79 40.88 -10.33 -22.01
N TYR A 80 39.68 -9.75 -22.19
CA TYR A 80 39.14 -9.43 -23.50
C TYR A 80 40.01 -8.41 -24.27
N ALA A 81 40.46 -7.36 -23.60
CA ALA A 81 41.32 -6.33 -24.19
C ALA A 81 42.67 -6.91 -24.63
N SER A 82 43.28 -7.76 -23.79
CA SER A 82 44.53 -8.46 -24.10
C SER A 82 44.39 -9.42 -25.28
N LEU A 83 43.31 -10.22 -25.31
CA LEU A 83 42.99 -11.13 -26.41
C LEU A 83 42.83 -10.38 -27.73
N THR A 84 42.06 -9.29 -27.72
CA THR A 84 41.82 -8.45 -28.90
C THR A 84 43.10 -7.80 -29.39
N GLY A 85 43.92 -7.26 -28.47
CA GLY A 85 45.20 -6.64 -28.81
C GLY A 85 46.20 -7.65 -29.39
N THR A 86 46.27 -8.85 -28.82
CA THR A 86 47.15 -9.92 -29.31
C THR A 86 46.69 -10.46 -30.65
N GLY A 87 45.38 -10.69 -30.81
CA GLY A 87 44.79 -11.12 -32.08
C GLY A 87 45.04 -10.13 -33.22
N ARG A 88 44.91 -8.83 -32.96
CA ARG A 88 45.22 -7.78 -33.94
C ARG A 88 46.70 -7.75 -34.34
N ARG A 89 47.62 -7.96 -33.40
CA ARG A 89 49.06 -8.08 -33.72
C ARG A 89 49.35 -9.31 -34.58
N LEU A 90 48.76 -10.45 -34.24
CA LEU A 90 48.92 -11.69 -35.00
C LEU A 90 48.40 -11.54 -36.44
N LEU A 91 47.23 -10.93 -36.62
CA LEU A 91 46.67 -10.61 -37.95
C LEU A 91 47.66 -9.85 -38.83
N GLY A 92 48.39 -8.86 -38.28
CA GLY A 92 49.38 -8.09 -39.04
C GLY A 92 50.67 -8.86 -39.38
N SER A 93 50.88 -10.03 -38.77
CA SER A 93 52.09 -10.86 -38.96
C SER A 93 51.87 -12.09 -39.82
N LEU A 94 50.61 -12.43 -40.14
CA LEU A 94 50.28 -13.59 -40.97
C LEU A 94 50.61 -13.33 -42.44
N SER A 95 51.36 -14.25 -43.05
CA SER A 95 51.68 -14.23 -44.49
C SER A 95 50.61 -14.93 -45.35
N SER A 96 49.82 -15.81 -44.74
CA SER A 96 48.70 -16.52 -45.36
C SER A 96 47.42 -15.70 -45.27
N GLN A 97 46.84 -15.37 -46.43
CA GLN A 97 45.60 -14.61 -46.52
C GLN A 97 44.41 -15.40 -45.94
N GLU A 98 44.38 -16.72 -46.11
CA GLU A 98 43.31 -17.57 -45.61
C GLU A 98 43.31 -17.62 -44.08
N ASP A 99 44.49 -17.78 -43.47
CA ASP A 99 44.64 -17.78 -42.01
C ASP A 99 44.29 -16.42 -41.40
N ALA A 100 44.66 -15.33 -42.07
CA ALA A 100 44.30 -13.97 -41.66
C ALA A 100 42.77 -13.76 -41.67
N VAL A 101 42.08 -14.22 -42.73
CA VAL A 101 40.61 -14.15 -42.81
C VAL A 101 39.96 -15.01 -41.71
N MET A 102 40.46 -16.21 -41.44
CA MET A 102 39.92 -17.07 -40.40
C MET A 102 40.10 -16.45 -39.00
N LEU A 103 41.28 -15.91 -38.70
CA LEU A 103 41.55 -15.26 -37.41
C LEU A 103 40.69 -14.00 -37.23
N GLN A 104 40.53 -13.20 -38.29
CA GLN A 104 39.69 -12.00 -38.27
C GLN A 104 38.25 -12.38 -37.91
N ARG A 105 37.69 -13.39 -38.57
CA ARG A 105 36.34 -13.89 -38.28
C ARG A 105 36.19 -14.32 -36.81
N ARG A 106 37.16 -15.06 -36.26
CA ARG A 106 37.12 -15.49 -34.86
C ARG A 106 37.18 -14.31 -33.88
N LEU A 107 37.98 -13.28 -34.17
CA LEU A 107 38.02 -12.06 -33.36
C LEU A 107 36.71 -11.28 -33.44
N ASP A 108 36.10 -11.20 -34.61
CA ASP A 108 34.79 -10.54 -34.78
C ASP A 108 33.68 -11.29 -34.03
N GLU A 109 33.64 -12.62 -34.11
CA GLU A 109 32.72 -13.45 -33.32
C GLU A 109 32.91 -13.26 -31.81
N MET A 110 34.16 -13.17 -31.33
CA MET A 110 34.46 -12.91 -29.92
C MET A 110 34.02 -11.51 -29.49
N ASN A 111 34.28 -10.49 -30.32
CA ASN A 111 33.86 -9.11 -30.07
C ASN A 111 32.33 -8.99 -30.01
N GLN A 112 31.62 -9.66 -30.91
CA GLN A 112 30.17 -9.74 -30.90
C GLN A 112 29.65 -10.39 -29.60
N ARG A 113 30.21 -11.53 -29.19
CA ARG A 113 29.83 -12.20 -27.93
C ARG A 113 30.08 -11.32 -26.71
N TRP A 114 31.21 -10.61 -26.67
CA TRP A 114 31.54 -9.67 -25.59
C TRP A 114 30.53 -8.51 -25.51
N HIS A 115 30.23 -7.88 -26.65
CA HIS A 115 29.24 -6.80 -26.70
C HIS A 115 27.84 -7.29 -26.30
N HIS A 116 27.45 -8.48 -26.73
CA HIS A 116 26.19 -9.10 -26.34
C HIS A 116 26.11 -9.37 -24.84
N LEU A 117 27.18 -9.92 -24.24
CA LEU A 117 27.26 -10.15 -22.80
C LEU A 117 27.13 -8.85 -22.02
N LYS A 118 27.87 -7.80 -22.42
CA LYS A 118 27.79 -6.49 -21.79
C LYS A 118 26.38 -5.90 -21.90
N SER A 119 25.76 -5.99 -23.08
CA SER A 119 24.39 -5.50 -23.30
C SER A 119 23.37 -6.24 -22.42
N LYS A 120 23.46 -7.57 -22.34
CA LYS A 120 22.62 -8.38 -21.45
C LYS A 120 22.79 -8.03 -19.98
N SER A 121 24.04 -7.89 -19.52
CA SER A 121 24.33 -7.53 -18.12
C SER A 121 23.73 -6.16 -17.78
N MET A 122 23.90 -5.16 -18.65
CA MET A 122 23.29 -3.83 -18.48
C MET A 122 21.75 -3.92 -18.45
N ALA A 123 21.15 -4.71 -19.34
CA ALA A 123 19.70 -4.90 -19.37
C ALA A 123 19.17 -5.56 -18.09
N ILE A 124 19.88 -6.54 -17.53
CA ILE A 124 19.53 -7.18 -16.27
C ILE A 124 19.59 -6.16 -15.13
N ARG A 125 20.68 -5.39 -15.01
CA ARG A 125 20.82 -4.35 -13.98
C ARG A 125 19.68 -3.34 -14.05
N ASN A 126 19.41 -2.78 -15.23
CA ASN A 126 18.34 -1.78 -15.38
C ASN A 126 16.96 -2.35 -14.99
N ARG A 127 16.71 -3.64 -15.25
CA ARG A 127 15.47 -4.31 -14.83
C ARG A 127 15.40 -4.50 -13.32
N LEU A 128 16.50 -4.82 -12.66
CA LEU A 128 16.55 -4.99 -11.21
C LEU A 128 16.35 -3.65 -10.51
N GLU A 129 17.04 -2.60 -10.94
CA GLU A 129 16.89 -1.23 -10.44
C GLU A 129 15.44 -0.75 -10.59
N SER A 130 14.88 -0.86 -11.81
CA SER A 130 13.49 -0.45 -12.07
C SER A 130 12.48 -1.23 -11.23
N ASN A 131 12.67 -2.54 -11.07
CA ASN A 131 11.80 -3.35 -10.22
C ASN A 131 11.93 -2.93 -8.74
N ALA A 132 13.16 -2.66 -8.28
CA ALA A 132 13.46 -2.20 -6.94
C ALA A 132 12.80 -0.87 -6.59
N GLU A 133 12.92 0.10 -7.49
CA GLU A 133 12.24 1.39 -7.37
C GLU A 133 10.73 1.22 -7.32
N HIS A 134 10.17 0.39 -8.20
CA HIS A 134 8.73 0.17 -8.29
C HIS A 134 8.15 -0.39 -6.99
N TRP A 135 8.67 -1.53 -6.50
CA TRP A 135 8.11 -2.13 -5.30
C TRP A 135 8.35 -1.27 -4.05
N SER A 136 9.47 -0.55 -3.98
CA SER A 136 9.78 0.32 -2.84
C SER A 136 8.85 1.53 -2.79
N ALA A 137 8.58 2.16 -3.94
CA ALA A 137 7.64 3.26 -4.06
C ALA A 137 6.20 2.84 -3.72
N LEU A 138 5.77 1.66 -4.21
CA LEU A 138 4.46 1.09 -3.91
C LEU A 138 4.29 0.85 -2.41
N LEU A 139 5.27 0.20 -1.79
CA LEU A 139 5.29 -0.08 -0.36
C LEU A 139 5.21 1.20 0.49
N LEU A 140 5.91 2.26 0.09
CA LEU A 140 5.84 3.56 0.75
C LEU A 140 4.45 4.20 0.59
N SER A 141 3.91 4.21 -0.63
CA SER A 141 2.62 4.84 -0.91
C SER A 141 1.47 4.14 -0.17
N LEU A 142 1.45 2.80 -0.14
CA LEU A 142 0.46 2.02 0.63
C LEU A 142 0.43 2.42 2.12
N ARG A 143 1.60 2.70 2.70
CA ARG A 143 1.72 3.13 4.10
C ARG A 143 1.25 4.54 4.34
N GLU A 144 1.68 5.47 3.51
CA GLU A 144 1.26 6.87 3.61
C GLU A 144 -0.26 7.00 3.47
N LEU A 145 -0.86 6.21 2.57
CA LEU A 145 -2.31 6.10 2.43
C LEU A 145 -2.95 5.47 3.66
N THR A 146 -2.39 4.40 4.20
CA THR A 146 -2.89 3.77 5.44
C THR A 146 -2.89 4.75 6.60
N GLU A 147 -1.81 5.51 6.79
CA GLU A 147 -1.72 6.57 7.80
C GLU A 147 -2.72 7.71 7.55
N TRP A 148 -2.93 8.07 6.29
CA TRP A 148 -3.94 9.06 5.92
C TRP A 148 -5.34 8.59 6.29
N VAL A 149 -5.67 7.33 6.00
CA VAL A 149 -6.97 6.73 6.34
C VAL A 149 -7.16 6.68 7.85
N ILE A 150 -6.15 6.26 8.61
CA ILE A 150 -6.19 6.26 10.09
C ILE A 150 -6.47 7.68 10.62
N ARG A 151 -5.82 8.71 10.07
CA ARG A 151 -6.06 10.09 10.49
C ARG A 151 -7.49 10.53 10.20
N LYS A 152 -8.03 10.19 9.03
CA LYS A 152 -9.42 10.49 8.68
C LYS A 152 -10.44 9.71 9.51
N GLU A 153 -10.12 8.47 9.86
CA GLU A 153 -10.89 7.68 10.81
C GLU A 153 -10.91 8.35 12.20
N THR A 154 -9.77 8.85 12.68
CA THR A 154 -9.74 9.58 13.96
C THR A 154 -10.50 10.91 13.91
N GLU A 155 -10.46 11.63 12.79
CA GLU A 155 -11.23 12.86 12.58
C GLU A 155 -12.73 12.57 12.61
N LEU A 156 -13.18 11.53 11.89
CA LEU A 156 -14.58 11.10 11.89
C LEU A 156 -15.03 10.62 13.28
N ASN A 157 -14.18 9.91 14.02
CA ASN A 157 -14.47 9.43 15.37
C ASN A 157 -14.54 10.54 16.42
N ALA A 158 -13.89 11.68 16.17
CA ALA A 158 -13.94 12.84 17.05
C ALA A 158 -15.24 13.65 16.88
N LEU A 159 -16.00 13.43 15.80
CA LEU A 159 -17.29 14.07 15.60
C LEU A 159 -18.30 13.56 16.62
N ALA A 160 -19.02 14.49 17.25
CA ALA A 160 -20.11 14.13 18.13
C ALA A 160 -21.23 13.41 17.35
N PRO A 161 -22.01 12.53 18.01
CA PRO A 161 -23.22 11.98 17.40
C PRO A 161 -24.12 13.10 16.89
N PRO A 162 -24.83 12.93 15.75
CA PRO A 162 -25.80 13.89 15.24
C PRO A 162 -26.78 14.31 16.32
N ARG A 163 -26.71 15.57 16.76
CA ARG A 163 -27.54 16.13 17.85
C ARG A 163 -27.43 17.65 17.81
N GLY A 164 -28.56 18.32 18.01
CA GLY A 164 -28.64 19.78 18.01
C GLY A 164 -30.00 20.26 17.53
N ASP A 165 -30.14 21.58 17.41
CA ASP A 165 -31.23 22.21 16.68
C ASP A 165 -30.99 22.14 15.17
N LEU A 166 -32.01 22.50 14.37
CA LEU A 166 -31.96 22.39 12.91
C LEU A 166 -30.74 23.11 12.29
N PRO A 167 -30.38 24.35 12.68
CA PRO A 167 -29.18 25.01 12.16
C PRO A 167 -27.88 24.26 12.46
N ALA A 168 -27.72 23.71 13.67
CA ALA A 168 -26.54 22.92 14.02
C ALA A 168 -26.44 21.64 13.18
N LEU A 169 -27.56 20.93 12.97
CA LEU A 169 -27.56 19.73 12.12
C LEU A 169 -27.25 20.04 10.65
N LEU A 170 -27.75 21.16 10.11
CA LEU A 170 -27.43 21.60 8.76
C LEU A 170 -25.93 21.91 8.62
N GLN A 171 -25.33 22.58 9.60
CA GLN A 171 -23.89 22.82 9.62
C GLN A 171 -23.11 21.50 9.65
N GLN A 172 -23.52 20.53 10.49
CA GLN A 172 -22.89 19.20 10.52
C GLN A 172 -23.03 18.46 9.18
N GLN A 173 -24.13 18.64 8.45
CA GLN A 173 -24.32 18.05 7.12
C GLN A 173 -23.38 18.68 6.07
N ASP A 174 -23.17 19.99 6.13
CA ASP A 174 -22.21 20.67 5.26
C ASP A 174 -20.77 20.27 5.57
N ASP A 175 -20.41 20.15 6.85
CA ASP A 175 -19.12 19.64 7.28
C ASP A 175 -18.91 18.19 6.82
N HIS A 176 -19.94 17.34 6.89
CA HIS A 176 -19.90 15.97 6.33
C HIS A 176 -19.65 15.99 4.83
N ARG A 177 -20.34 16.86 4.11
CA ARG A 177 -20.22 16.98 2.65
C ARG A 177 -18.79 17.37 2.26
N ALA A 178 -18.17 18.27 3.02
CA ALA A 178 -16.77 18.63 2.86
C ALA A 178 -15.83 17.45 3.17
N PHE A 179 -16.09 16.68 4.23
CA PHE A 179 -15.33 15.47 4.55
C PHE A 179 -15.43 14.42 3.43
N ARG A 180 -16.64 14.18 2.91
CA ARG A 180 -16.89 13.22 1.82
C ARG A 180 -16.16 13.60 0.54
N ARG A 181 -16.14 14.90 0.18
CA ARG A 181 -15.34 15.39 -0.97
C ARG A 181 -13.86 15.03 -0.83
N GLN A 182 -13.29 15.15 0.36
CA GLN A 182 -11.89 14.75 0.60
C GLN A 182 -11.66 13.25 0.43
N LEU A 183 -12.66 12.40 0.74
CA LEU A 183 -12.58 10.97 0.45
C LEU A 183 -12.64 10.73 -1.06
N GLU A 184 -13.57 11.35 -1.77
CA GLU A 184 -13.70 11.21 -3.22
C GLU A 184 -12.45 11.67 -3.98
N ASP A 185 -11.83 12.78 -3.56
CA ASP A 185 -10.56 13.26 -4.12
C ASP A 185 -9.41 12.27 -3.90
N LYS A 186 -9.44 11.53 -2.79
CA LYS A 186 -8.39 10.56 -2.42
C LYS A 186 -8.60 9.17 -3.04
N ARG A 187 -9.86 8.81 -3.32
CA ARG A 187 -10.28 7.52 -3.89
C ARG A 187 -9.43 7.04 -5.07
N PRO A 188 -9.18 7.83 -6.14
CA PRO A 188 -8.43 7.33 -7.29
C PRO A 188 -6.98 6.94 -6.94
N VAL A 189 -6.37 7.63 -5.97
CA VAL A 189 -5.01 7.32 -5.51
C VAL A 189 -4.99 6.01 -4.71
N VAL A 190 -6.01 5.79 -3.88
CA VAL A 190 -6.16 4.53 -3.12
C VAL A 190 -6.40 3.37 -4.07
N GLU A 191 -7.36 3.49 -4.98
CA GLU A 191 -7.70 2.44 -5.94
C GLU A 191 -6.51 2.09 -6.85
N SER A 192 -5.78 3.08 -7.35
CA SER A 192 -4.57 2.88 -8.16
C SER A 192 -3.47 2.11 -7.41
N ASN A 193 -3.24 2.44 -6.13
CA ASN A 193 -2.25 1.73 -5.31
C ASN A 193 -2.68 0.30 -4.97
N LEU A 194 -3.95 0.09 -4.66
CA LEU A 194 -4.50 -1.24 -4.44
C LEU A 194 -4.42 -2.10 -5.70
N LEU A 195 -4.69 -1.52 -6.87
CA LEU A 195 -4.55 -2.20 -8.17
C LEU A 195 -3.09 -2.57 -8.44
N SER A 196 -2.17 -1.62 -8.27
CA SER A 196 -0.72 -1.85 -8.44
C SER A 196 -0.22 -2.96 -7.51
N GLY A 197 -0.68 -2.96 -6.26
CA GLY A 197 -0.43 -4.03 -5.30
C GLY A 197 -0.93 -5.39 -5.77
N ARG A 198 -2.18 -5.48 -6.23
CA ARG A 198 -2.76 -6.73 -6.76
C ARG A 198 -2.02 -7.23 -8.01
N GLN A 199 -1.64 -6.34 -8.91
CA GLN A 199 -0.87 -6.68 -10.12
C GLN A 199 0.51 -7.21 -9.76
N TYR A 200 1.20 -6.58 -8.80
CA TYR A 200 2.48 -7.08 -8.30
C TYR A 200 2.36 -8.51 -7.77
N ILE A 201 1.33 -8.79 -6.98
CA ILE A 201 1.06 -10.12 -6.40
C ILE A 201 0.70 -11.14 -7.48
N ALA A 202 -0.11 -10.76 -8.48
CA ALA A 202 -0.54 -11.66 -9.55
C ALA A 202 0.61 -12.05 -10.49
N ASN A 203 1.61 -11.19 -10.62
CA ASN A 203 2.81 -11.45 -11.42
C ASN A 203 3.85 -12.31 -10.67
N GLU A 204 3.64 -12.60 -9.38
CA GLU A 204 4.47 -13.56 -8.64
C GLU A 204 4.11 -14.99 -9.07
N PRO A 205 5.10 -15.90 -9.26
CA PRO A 205 4.83 -17.30 -9.52
C PRO A 205 3.82 -17.86 -8.50
N PRO A 206 2.78 -18.60 -8.93
CA PRO A 206 1.80 -19.17 -8.02
C PRO A 206 2.51 -20.03 -6.97
N LEU A 207 2.08 -19.87 -5.71
CA LEU A 207 2.49 -20.72 -4.61
C LEU A 207 2.21 -22.17 -5.03
N SER A 208 3.26 -22.97 -5.29
CA SER A 208 3.09 -24.40 -5.46
C SER A 208 2.74 -24.99 -4.10
N ASP A 209 1.44 -25.08 -3.83
CA ASP A 209 0.89 -25.67 -2.60
C ASP A 209 0.86 -27.21 -2.70
N THR A 210 1.96 -27.78 -3.18
CA THR A 210 2.22 -29.22 -3.18
C THR A 210 3.52 -29.45 -2.41
N SER A 211 3.48 -29.20 -1.11
CA SER A 211 4.17 -30.12 -0.22
C SER A 211 3.38 -31.43 -0.29
N ASP A 212 3.97 -32.46 -0.88
CA ASP A 212 4.21 -33.73 -0.20
C ASP A 212 4.84 -34.73 -1.20
N THR A 213 5.84 -35.49 -0.73
CA THR A 213 6.74 -36.45 -1.43
C THR A 213 7.77 -35.81 -2.37
N GLU A 214 9.10 -35.84 -2.17
CA GLU A 214 10.05 -36.68 -1.42
C GLU A 214 11.26 -35.82 -0.98
N ALA A 215 11.66 -35.80 0.30
CA ALA A 215 12.73 -36.61 0.90
C ALA A 215 14.14 -36.51 0.26
N GLY A 216 14.98 -35.66 0.87
CA GLY A 216 16.37 -35.97 1.26
C GLY A 216 17.46 -36.06 0.19
N ARG A 217 18.41 -35.10 0.23
CA ARG A 217 19.85 -35.33 0.44
C ARG A 217 20.63 -34.01 0.39
N ASP A 218 21.26 -33.72 1.52
CA ASP A 218 22.58 -33.13 1.69
C ASP A 218 22.90 -31.81 0.95
N ASN A 219 22.71 -30.68 1.65
CA ASN A 219 23.66 -29.57 1.56
C ASN A 219 23.69 -28.79 2.88
N GLU A 220 24.09 -29.50 3.95
CA GLU A 220 24.45 -28.91 5.23
C GLU A 220 25.84 -28.27 5.09
N GLY A 221 25.89 -27.00 4.67
CA GLY A 221 27.16 -26.39 4.31
C GLY A 221 27.17 -24.94 3.84
N ASP A 222 26.18 -24.11 4.17
CA ASP A 222 26.40 -22.64 4.19
C ASP A 222 25.42 -21.94 5.13
N SER A 223 25.62 -22.11 6.43
CA SER A 223 25.03 -21.25 7.45
C SER A 223 25.70 -19.87 7.44
N ARG A 224 25.50 -19.12 6.35
CA ARG A 224 25.56 -17.66 6.34
C ARG A 224 24.12 -17.18 6.36
N GLY A 225 23.74 -16.42 7.38
CA GLY A 225 22.36 -15.98 7.66
C GLY A 225 21.70 -15.03 6.64
N TYR A 226 21.97 -15.21 5.35
CA TYR A 226 21.27 -14.62 4.24
C TYR A 226 20.18 -15.59 3.79
N ARG A 227 18.92 -15.17 3.93
CA ARG A 227 17.80 -15.83 3.25
C ARG A 227 18.10 -15.92 1.75
N SER A 228 17.79 -17.05 1.12
CA SER A 228 17.87 -17.20 -0.33
C SER A 228 17.10 -16.07 -1.02
N ALA A 229 17.60 -15.55 -2.16
CA ALA A 229 16.94 -14.48 -2.92
C ALA A 229 15.46 -14.77 -3.22
N GLU A 230 15.12 -16.06 -3.37
CA GLU A 230 13.75 -16.52 -3.55
C GLU A 230 12.90 -16.37 -2.29
N GLU A 231 13.45 -16.67 -1.11
CA GLU A 231 12.79 -16.45 0.18
C GLU A 231 12.59 -14.95 0.47
N GLN A 232 13.56 -14.13 0.08
CA GLN A 232 13.47 -12.67 0.16
C GLN A 232 12.34 -12.12 -0.75
N ALA A 233 12.24 -12.60 -1.99
CA ALA A 233 11.14 -12.25 -2.89
C ALA A 233 9.77 -12.66 -2.33
N ARG A 234 9.67 -13.84 -1.71
CA ARG A 234 8.45 -14.30 -1.01
C ARG A 234 8.09 -13.40 0.17
N GLU A 235 9.07 -12.94 0.95
CA GLU A 235 8.82 -11.99 2.05
C GLU A 235 8.31 -10.64 1.53
N LEU A 236 8.87 -10.14 0.43
CA LEU A 236 8.40 -8.92 -0.22
C LEU A 236 6.94 -9.04 -0.63
N ALA A 237 6.58 -10.11 -1.33
CA ALA A 237 5.21 -10.34 -1.75
C ALA A 237 4.26 -10.48 -0.55
N ARG A 238 4.66 -11.22 0.50
CA ARG A 238 3.89 -11.29 1.76
C ARG A 238 3.75 -9.92 2.44
N SER A 239 4.77 -9.06 2.36
CA SER A 239 4.71 -7.68 2.86
C SER A 239 3.70 -6.84 2.07
N ILE A 240 3.79 -6.85 0.74
CA ILE A 240 2.87 -6.12 -0.15
C ILE A 240 1.44 -6.61 0.04
N ARG A 241 1.19 -7.93 0.08
CA ARG A 241 -0.14 -8.50 0.37
C ARG A 241 -0.74 -7.95 1.66
N ARG A 242 0.04 -7.89 2.75
CA ARG A 242 -0.41 -7.37 4.05
C ARG A 242 -0.76 -5.89 3.98
N GLU A 243 0.10 -5.07 3.37
CA GLU A 243 -0.14 -3.62 3.26
C GLU A 243 -1.34 -3.31 2.35
N VAL A 244 -1.52 -4.05 1.25
CA VAL A 244 -2.68 -3.94 0.37
C VAL A 244 -3.98 -4.31 1.10
N ALA A 245 -3.99 -5.44 1.81
CA ALA A 245 -5.17 -5.86 2.58
C ALA A 245 -5.51 -4.83 3.66
N LYS A 246 -4.49 -4.39 4.43
CA LYS A 246 -4.66 -3.39 5.48
C LYS A 246 -5.21 -2.06 4.97
N LEU A 247 -4.68 -1.55 3.85
CA LEU A 247 -5.19 -0.33 3.24
C LEU A 247 -6.63 -0.51 2.78
N ALA A 248 -6.95 -1.63 2.11
CA ALA A 248 -8.30 -1.91 1.63
C ALA A 248 -9.31 -1.98 2.77
N ASP A 249 -9.02 -2.74 3.83
CA ASP A 249 -9.91 -2.90 4.98
C ASP A 249 -10.16 -1.57 5.69
N LYS A 250 -9.09 -0.79 5.93
CA LYS A 250 -9.21 0.53 6.56
C LYS A 250 -9.97 1.52 5.69
N TRP A 251 -9.71 1.53 4.39
CA TRP A 251 -10.39 2.40 3.44
C TRP A 251 -11.89 2.09 3.40
N ASN A 252 -12.26 0.82 3.23
CA ASN A 252 -13.66 0.40 3.21
C ASN A 252 -14.36 0.73 4.53
N THR A 253 -13.72 0.43 5.66
CA THR A 253 -14.27 0.78 6.99
C THR A 253 -14.50 2.29 7.14
N LEU A 254 -13.57 3.12 6.67
CA LEU A 254 -13.72 4.58 6.72
C LEU A 254 -14.90 5.06 5.87
N VAL A 255 -15.02 4.55 4.65
CA VAL A 255 -16.12 4.88 3.73
C VAL A 255 -17.46 4.46 4.34
N ASP A 256 -17.58 3.21 4.79
CA ASP A 256 -18.81 2.68 5.40
C ASP A 256 -19.24 3.48 6.63
N ARG A 257 -18.29 3.83 7.51
CA ARG A 257 -18.55 4.67 8.69
C ARG A 257 -18.98 6.07 8.30
N SER A 258 -18.35 6.66 7.27
CA SER A 258 -18.72 7.99 6.79
C SER A 258 -20.14 8.00 6.22
N ASP A 259 -20.51 6.98 5.46
CA ASP A 259 -21.85 6.83 4.89
C ASP A 259 -22.90 6.60 5.98
N ALA A 260 -22.58 5.78 6.99
CA ALA A 260 -23.45 5.57 8.14
C ALA A 260 -23.69 6.86 8.94
N TRP A 261 -22.63 7.66 9.17
CA TRP A 261 -22.76 8.95 9.85
C TRP A 261 -23.60 9.94 9.04
N GLY A 262 -23.43 9.97 7.72
CA GLY A 262 -24.25 10.78 6.81
C GLY A 262 -25.75 10.41 6.89
N ARG A 263 -26.07 9.10 6.87
CA ARG A 263 -27.46 8.64 7.04
C ARG A 263 -28.05 9.07 8.38
N CYS A 264 -27.30 8.93 9.48
CA CYS A 264 -27.75 9.38 10.80
C CYS A 264 -28.01 10.90 10.86
N LEU A 265 -27.22 11.72 10.15
CA LEU A 265 -27.47 13.16 10.04
C LEU A 265 -28.75 13.46 9.28
N ASP A 266 -28.95 12.80 8.14
CA ASP A 266 -30.13 12.99 7.30
C ASP A 266 -31.41 12.60 8.06
N ASP A 267 -31.38 11.48 8.80
CA ASP A 267 -32.49 11.03 9.64
C ASP A 267 -32.80 12.05 10.76
N ALA A 268 -31.77 12.56 11.45
CA ALA A 268 -31.94 13.56 12.51
C ALA A 268 -32.57 14.86 11.98
N VAL A 269 -32.14 15.34 10.81
CA VAL A 269 -32.73 16.53 10.16
C VAL A 269 -34.19 16.28 9.78
N GLN A 270 -34.50 15.11 9.22
CA GLN A 270 -35.87 14.75 8.87
C GLN A 270 -36.78 14.69 10.11
N ASP A 271 -36.30 14.17 11.23
CA ASP A 271 -37.10 14.04 12.44
C ASP A 271 -37.40 15.40 13.08
N ILE A 272 -36.45 16.34 13.11
CA ILE A 272 -36.73 17.71 13.56
C ILE A 272 -37.75 18.39 12.63
N ASN A 273 -37.62 18.21 11.33
CA ASN A 273 -38.59 18.77 10.38
C ASN A 273 -39.99 18.20 10.61
N LYS A 274 -40.14 16.88 10.80
CA LYS A 274 -41.44 16.26 11.14
C LYS A 274 -42.02 16.81 12.45
N GLN A 275 -41.18 17.03 13.47
CA GLN A 275 -41.58 17.60 14.76
C GLN A 275 -41.92 19.09 14.70
N SER A 276 -41.44 19.82 13.69
CA SER A 276 -41.80 21.23 13.45
C SER A 276 -43.16 21.37 12.74
N TYR A 277 -43.65 20.33 12.06
CA TYR A 277 -44.93 20.31 11.32
C TYR A 277 -46.12 19.52 11.94
N PRO A 278 -46.28 19.29 13.26
CA PRO A 278 -47.48 18.67 13.80
C PRO A 278 -48.50 19.76 14.22
N ALA A 279 -49.32 20.27 13.28
CA ALA A 279 -50.70 20.81 13.50
C ALA A 279 -51.10 22.05 12.67
N TYR A 280 -51.02 21.97 11.32
CA TYR A 280 -52.10 22.56 10.49
C TYR A 280 -53.28 21.58 10.30
N THR A 281 -53.24 20.42 10.94
CA THR A 281 -54.20 19.31 10.72
C THR A 281 -55.09 19.01 11.92
N ILE A 282 -55.01 19.77 13.03
CA ILE A 282 -55.94 19.66 14.17
C ILE A 282 -56.59 21.02 14.45
N SER A 283 -57.22 21.63 13.45
CA SER A 283 -58.16 22.75 13.68
C SER A 283 -59.53 22.54 13.02
N THR A 284 -59.70 21.50 12.22
CA THR A 284 -60.98 21.21 11.54
C THR A 284 -61.85 20.17 12.26
N ARG A 285 -61.54 19.82 13.51
CA ARG A 285 -62.37 18.92 14.35
C ARG A 285 -62.93 19.55 15.63
N ARG A 286 -62.88 20.88 15.75
CA ARG A 286 -63.77 21.65 16.63
C ARG A 286 -64.65 22.50 15.73
N ASN A 287 -65.88 22.02 15.51
CA ASN A 287 -67.06 22.71 15.00
C ASN A 287 -67.83 21.76 14.09
N VAL A 288 -68.46 20.73 14.67
CA VAL A 288 -69.84 20.29 14.39
C VAL A 288 -70.11 19.21 15.44
N CYS A 289 -70.55 19.60 16.64
CA CYS A 289 -71.29 18.77 17.59
C CYS A 289 -71.80 19.65 18.74
N GLU A 290 -72.51 20.72 18.42
CA GLU A 290 -73.40 21.40 19.36
C GLU A 290 -74.47 22.10 18.52
N ASP A 291 -75.57 21.39 18.31
CA ASP A 291 -76.95 21.89 18.37
C ASP A 291 -77.91 20.95 17.63
N THR A 292 -78.72 20.19 18.37
CA THR A 292 -80.21 20.15 18.24
C THR A 292 -80.85 19.12 19.20
N PRO A 293 -82.14 19.30 19.58
CA PRO A 293 -82.65 18.99 20.92
C PRO A 293 -83.41 17.66 21.04
N ARG A 294 -83.62 17.24 22.30
CA ARG A 294 -84.60 16.21 22.72
C ARG A 294 -85.96 16.43 22.06
N ARG A 295 -86.44 15.45 21.28
CA ARG A 295 -87.87 15.19 21.09
C ARG A 295 -88.19 13.71 21.22
N ARG A 296 -89.22 13.48 22.04
CA ARG A 296 -89.90 12.23 22.35
C ARG A 296 -90.90 11.95 21.21
N ALA A 297 -90.90 10.74 20.65
CA ALA A 297 -91.95 10.22 19.75
C ALA A 297 -92.00 8.69 19.93
N THR A 298 -92.94 8.13 20.70
CA THR A 298 -94.30 7.69 20.32
C THR A 298 -94.32 6.63 19.21
N VAL A 299 -94.66 5.41 19.61
CA VAL A 299 -95.02 4.27 18.74
C VAL A 299 -96.37 4.52 18.07
N PRO A 300 -96.58 4.07 16.82
CA PRO A 300 -97.82 3.32 16.56
C PRO A 300 -97.63 2.08 15.68
N MET A 301 -98.39 1.04 16.05
CA MET A 301 -98.81 -0.07 15.19
C MET A 301 -99.77 0.40 14.09
N MET A 302 -99.91 -0.43 13.03
CA MET A 302 -101.12 -0.81 12.23
C MET A 302 -100.65 -1.11 10.79
N HIS A 303 -100.64 -2.36 10.31
CA HIS A 303 -101.73 -3.14 9.68
C HIS A 303 -102.15 -2.70 8.26
N GLY A 304 -102.20 -3.69 7.36
CA GLY A 304 -102.78 -3.68 5.99
C GLY A 304 -102.03 -4.69 5.09
N ALA A 305 -102.44 -5.95 4.96
CA ALA A 305 -103.53 -6.49 4.08
C ALA A 305 -103.19 -6.34 2.58
N GLY A 306 -102.83 -7.43 1.88
CA GLY A 306 -103.68 -8.13 0.88
C GLY A 306 -103.34 -7.59 -0.53
N GLU A 307 -103.28 -8.30 -1.65
CA GLU A 307 -103.74 -9.62 -2.13
C GLU A 307 -102.87 -10.01 -3.35
N GLY A 308 -102.88 -11.29 -3.75
CA GLY A 308 -102.29 -11.79 -5.00
C GLY A 308 -101.85 -13.24 -4.91
#